data_AF-A0A2T2TYC9-F1
#
_entry.id   AF-A0A2T2TYC9-F1
#
_cell.length_a   1.000
_cell.length_b   1.000
_cell.length_c   1.000
_cell.angle_alpha   90.00
_cell.angle_beta   90.00
_cell.angle_gamma   90.00
#
_symmetry.space_group_name_H-M   'P 1'
#
loop_
_entity.id
_entity.type
_entity.pdbx_description
1 polymer ?
#
loop_
_entity_poly.entity_id
_entity_poly.type
_entity_poly.pdbx_seq_one_letter_code
_entity_poly.pdbx_strand_id
1 'polypeptide(L)'
;MAYTYNINPAHGLVIIRNASSEWTGEDILESADDIVGDDRFAPDYDWVYDLRFVHNTAISVVEMEQIVERFRLYREDGLVDPDSRSVIVGSQDDLHHTGLLYQKRSGRPDELFVTVETMEEARRWLGINEPASEIGLID
;
A
#
# COMPACT_ATOMS: atom_id res chain seq x y z
N MET A 1 -1.00 17.19 6.20
CA MET A 1 -0.93 15.72 6.23
C MET A 1 0.07 15.30 5.18
N ALA A 2 0.96 14.37 5.51
CA ALA A 2 2.00 13.91 4.59
C ALA A 2 1.46 12.96 3.51
N TYR A 3 0.28 12.39 3.74
CA TYR A 3 -0.45 11.52 2.83
C TYR A 3 -1.95 11.87 2.76
N THR A 4 -2.63 11.25 1.80
CA THR A 4 -4.09 11.16 1.70
C THR A 4 -4.46 9.72 1.36
N TYR A 5 -5.68 9.29 1.69
CA TYR A 5 -6.17 7.99 1.24
C TYR A 5 -7.62 8.07 0.77
N ASN A 6 -7.99 7.10 -0.05
CA ASN A 6 -9.37 6.88 -0.49
C ASN A 6 -9.71 5.40 -0.35
N ILE A 7 -10.84 5.12 0.32
CA ILE A 7 -11.39 3.77 0.43
C ILE A 7 -12.39 3.59 -0.72
N ASN A 8 -12.24 2.51 -1.46
CA ASN A 8 -13.15 2.09 -2.53
C ASN A 8 -13.81 0.74 -2.17
N PRO A 9 -14.95 0.76 -1.46
CA PRO A 9 -15.65 -0.45 -1.05
C PRO A 9 -16.13 -1.31 -2.21
N ALA A 10 -16.45 -0.70 -3.36
CA ALA A 10 -16.99 -1.43 -4.51
C ALA A 10 -15.98 -2.41 -5.12
N HIS A 11 -14.69 -2.14 -4.95
CA HIS A 11 -13.60 -2.99 -5.45
C HIS A 11 -12.74 -3.58 -4.32
N GLY A 12 -13.10 -3.33 -3.05
CA GLY A 12 -12.34 -3.77 -1.90
C GLY A 12 -10.92 -3.23 -1.88
N LEU A 13 -10.74 -1.92 -2.09
CA LEU A 13 -9.41 -1.29 -2.15
C LEU A 13 -9.28 -0.15 -1.16
N VAL A 14 -8.06 0.06 -0.68
CA VAL A 14 -7.59 1.34 -0.16
C VAL A 14 -6.46 1.89 -1.03
N ILE A 15 -6.55 3.17 -1.39
CA ILE A 15 -5.60 3.85 -2.25
C ILE A 15 -4.93 4.96 -1.44
N ILE A 16 -3.65 4.80 -1.16
CA ILE A 16 -2.83 5.72 -0.36
C ILE A 16 -1.96 6.53 -1.31
N ARG A 17 -1.97 7.85 -1.15
CA ARG A 17 -1.18 8.79 -1.94
C ARG A 17 -0.33 9.62 -1.03
N ASN A 18 0.97 9.64 -1.27
CA ASN A 18 1.83 10.58 -0.56
C ASN A 18 1.68 11.99 -1.15
N ALA A 19 1.49 12.97 -0.27
CA ALA A 19 1.42 14.38 -0.64
C ALA A 19 2.82 15.02 -0.71
N SER A 20 3.84 14.32 -0.18
CA SER A 20 5.25 14.70 -0.21
C SER A 20 6.02 13.99 -1.33
N SER A 21 7.12 14.61 -1.78
CA SER A 21 8.10 13.97 -2.67
C SER A 21 8.98 12.92 -1.97
N GLU A 22 8.83 12.74 -0.67
CA GLU A 22 9.55 11.77 0.14
C GLU A 22 8.56 10.84 0.83
N TRP A 23 8.82 9.53 0.80
CA TRP A 23 8.03 8.51 1.49
C TRP A 23 8.82 7.93 2.66
N THR A 24 8.26 8.07 3.86
CA THR A 24 8.90 7.69 5.12
C THR A 24 8.21 6.52 5.80
N GLY A 25 8.87 5.90 6.78
CA GLY A 25 8.26 4.85 7.58
C GLY A 25 7.10 5.35 8.44
N GLU A 26 7.22 6.58 8.95
CA GLU A 26 6.16 7.28 9.70
C GLU A 26 4.89 7.45 8.84
N ASP A 27 5.03 7.87 7.57
CA ASP A 27 3.88 7.99 6.65
C ASP A 27 3.10 6.68 6.50
N ILE A 28 3.81 5.54 6.43
CA ILE A 28 3.19 4.22 6.31
C ILE A 28 2.46 3.84 7.60
N LEU A 29 3.09 4.04 8.75
CA LEU A 29 2.51 3.70 10.04
C LEU A 29 1.28 4.55 10.35
N GLU A 30 1.38 5.86 10.17
CA GLU A 30 0.25 6.79 10.38
C GLU A 30 -0.90 6.47 9.42
N SER A 31 -0.61 6.29 8.12
CA SER A 31 -1.67 5.97 7.16
C SER A 31 -2.34 4.63 7.45
N ALA A 32 -1.59 3.63 7.89
CA ALA A 32 -2.17 2.34 8.26
C ALA A 32 -3.08 2.44 9.50
N ASP A 33 -2.68 3.20 10.52
CA ASP A 33 -3.52 3.46 11.70
C ASP A 33 -4.82 4.18 11.32
N ASP A 34 -4.72 5.24 10.51
CA ASP A 34 -5.88 6.02 10.08
C ASP A 34 -6.85 5.19 9.22
N ILE A 35 -6.34 4.30 8.37
CA ILE A 35 -7.15 3.44 7.50
C ILE A 35 -7.84 2.33 8.28
N VAL A 36 -7.11 1.64 9.15
CA VAL A 36 -7.68 0.55 9.98
C VAL A 36 -8.73 1.10 10.96
N GLY A 37 -8.60 2.36 11.38
CA GLY A 37 -9.57 3.05 12.20
C GLY A 37 -10.78 3.64 11.45
N ASP A 38 -10.80 3.61 10.11
CA ASP A 38 -11.90 4.14 9.31
C ASP A 38 -13.06 3.14 9.22
N ASP A 39 -14.26 3.53 9.64
CA ASP A 39 -15.47 2.68 9.63
C ASP A 39 -15.85 2.12 8.25
N ARG A 40 -15.31 2.69 7.15
CA ARG A 40 -15.55 2.22 5.77
C ARG A 40 -14.59 1.12 5.34
N PHE A 41 -13.49 0.95 6.06
CA PHE A 41 -12.48 -0.05 5.78
C PHE A 41 -12.98 -1.44 6.17
N ALA A 42 -12.63 -2.44 5.36
CA ALA A 42 -12.84 -3.84 5.70
C ALA A 42 -11.49 -4.59 5.64
N PRO A 43 -11.27 -5.58 6.52
CA PRO A 43 -9.97 -6.26 6.61
C PRO A 43 -9.48 -6.90 5.32
N ASP A 44 -10.39 -7.32 4.44
CA ASP A 44 -10.12 -7.99 3.17
C ASP A 44 -9.74 -7.04 2.02
N TYR A 45 -9.65 -5.73 2.28
CA TYR A 45 -9.30 -4.77 1.23
C TYR A 45 -7.81 -4.84 0.86
N ASP A 46 -7.54 -4.76 -0.45
CA ASP A 46 -6.18 -4.65 -0.98
C ASP A 46 -5.64 -3.21 -0.84
N TRP A 47 -4.33 -3.11 -0.60
CA TRP A 47 -3.63 -1.86 -0.32
C TRP A 47 -2.86 -1.40 -1.55
N VAL A 48 -3.22 -0.24 -2.10
CA VAL A 48 -2.54 0.37 -3.25
C VAL A 48 -1.82 1.63 -2.80
N TYR A 49 -0.49 1.61 -2.84
CA TYR A 49 0.38 2.74 -2.55
C TYR A 49 0.71 3.46 -3.86
N ASP A 50 0.01 4.55 -4.16
CA ASP A 50 0.29 5.42 -5.30
C ASP A 50 1.41 6.40 -4.93
N LEU A 51 2.63 6.02 -5.33
CA LEU A 51 3.90 6.69 -5.01
C LEU A 51 4.57 7.26 -6.27
N ARG A 52 3.83 7.45 -7.36
CA ARG A 52 4.35 7.95 -8.64
C ARG A 52 4.97 9.34 -8.54
N PHE A 53 4.57 10.13 -7.54
CA PHE A 53 5.08 11.47 -7.26
C PHE A 53 6.17 11.51 -6.18
N VAL A 54 6.52 10.36 -5.62
CA VAL A 54 7.63 10.24 -4.67
C VAL A 54 8.94 10.17 -5.46
N HIS A 55 9.93 10.93 -5.00
CA HIS A 55 11.27 11.00 -5.58
C HIS A 55 12.34 10.37 -4.69
N ASN A 56 12.03 10.14 -3.41
CA ASN A 56 12.94 9.53 -2.45
C ASN A 56 12.18 8.64 -1.46
N THR A 57 12.77 7.50 -1.09
CA THR A 57 12.28 6.68 0.04
C THR A 57 13.25 6.79 1.20
N ALA A 58 12.79 7.29 2.33
CA ALA A 58 13.57 7.43 3.54
C ALA A 58 13.01 6.49 4.63
N ILE A 59 13.25 5.19 4.45
CA ILE A 59 12.79 4.16 5.38
C ILE A 59 13.98 3.37 5.87
N SER A 60 14.29 3.51 7.16
CA SER A 60 15.34 2.72 7.81
C SER A 60 14.91 1.27 8.01
N VAL A 61 15.89 0.39 8.24
CA VAL A 61 15.61 -1.02 8.58
C VAL A 61 14.77 -1.14 9.85
N VAL A 62 14.97 -0.26 10.83
CA VAL A 62 14.21 -0.26 12.08
C VAL A 62 12.74 0.10 11.82
N GLU A 63 12.49 1.12 11.01
CA GLU A 63 11.12 1.48 10.62
C GLU A 63 10.45 0.36 9.81
N MET A 64 11.20 -0.31 8.92
CA MET A 64 10.69 -1.48 8.20
C MET A 64 10.26 -2.61 9.14
N GLU A 65 11.06 -2.90 10.18
CA GLU A 65 10.67 -3.89 11.20
C GLU A 65 9.43 -3.47 11.98
N GLN A 66 9.28 -2.17 12.28
CA GLN A 66 8.09 -1.63 12.94
C GLN A 66 6.84 -1.73 12.05
N ILE A 67 6.95 -1.43 10.75
CA ILE A 67 5.87 -1.58 9.78
C ILE A 67 5.43 -3.04 9.70
N VAL A 68 6.38 -3.96 9.55
CA VAL A 68 6.08 -5.39 9.46
C VAL A 68 5.41 -5.90 10.73
N GLU A 69 5.92 -5.51 11.90
CA GLU A 69 5.33 -5.87 13.19
C GLU A 69 3.93 -5.30 13.36
N ARG A 70 3.71 -4.04 12.95
CA ARG A 70 2.39 -3.40 13.03
C ARG A 70 1.35 -4.15 12.20
N PHE A 71 1.67 -4.44 10.94
CA PHE A 71 0.78 -5.21 10.08
C PHE A 71 0.60 -6.66 10.55
N ARG A 72 1.59 -7.25 11.24
CA ARG A 72 1.42 -8.56 11.91
C ARG A 72 0.36 -8.48 13.00
N LEU A 73 0.43 -7.48 13.87
CA LEU A 73 -0.55 -7.27 14.94
C LEU A 73 -1.95 -7.01 14.38
N TYR A 74 -2.10 -6.18 13.34
CA TYR A 74 -3.41 -5.99 12.70
C TYR A 74 -4.00 -7.30 12.18
N ARG A 75 -3.19 -8.22 11.64
CA ARG A 75 -3.67 -9.53 11.20
C ARG A 75 -4.09 -10.41 12.38
N GLU A 76 -3.34 -10.41 13.47
CA GLU A 76 -3.68 -11.16 14.69
C GLU A 76 -4.98 -10.69 15.32
N ASP A 77 -5.25 -9.38 15.24
CA ASP A 77 -6.48 -8.76 15.72
C ASP A 77 -7.63 -8.85 14.71
N GLY A 78 -7.41 -9.43 13.52
CA GLY A 78 -8.40 -9.57 12.46
C GLY A 78 -8.76 -8.26 11.76
N LEU A 79 -7.95 -7.22 11.92
CA LEU A 79 -8.11 -5.90 11.33
C LEU A 79 -7.60 -5.84 9.89
N VAL A 80 -6.65 -6.70 9.51
CA VAL A 80 -6.17 -6.84 8.13
C VAL A 80 -6.15 -8.33 7.78
N ASP A 81 -6.64 -8.69 6.61
CA ASP A 81 -6.65 -10.07 6.14
C ASP A 81 -5.22 -10.52 5.76
N PRO A 82 -4.78 -11.73 6.16
CA PRO A 82 -3.48 -12.27 5.75
C PRO A 82 -3.27 -12.36 4.23
N ASP A 83 -4.35 -12.43 3.44
CA ASP A 83 -4.34 -12.54 1.99
C ASP A 83 -4.53 -11.19 1.27
N SER A 84 -4.71 -10.07 2.01
CA SER A 84 -4.86 -8.71 1.44
C SER A 84 -3.64 -8.26 0.63
N ARG A 85 -3.79 -7.98 -0.65
CA ARG A 85 -2.65 -7.72 -1.54
C ARG A 85 -2.07 -6.33 -1.31
N SER A 86 -0.79 -6.16 -1.62
CA SER A 86 -0.07 -4.88 -1.51
C SER A 86 0.55 -4.51 -2.86
N VAL A 87 0.06 -3.42 -3.45
CA VAL A 87 0.49 -2.91 -4.74
C VAL A 87 1.21 -1.59 -4.55
N ILE A 88 2.47 -1.53 -4.97
CA ILE A 88 3.27 -0.30 -4.95
C ILE A 88 3.35 0.24 -6.37
N VAL A 89 2.89 1.47 -6.58
CA VAL A 89 2.87 2.10 -7.90
C VAL A 89 3.88 3.23 -7.95
N GLY A 90 4.89 3.08 -8.80
CA GLY A 90 5.95 4.05 -9.00
C GLY A 90 7.13 3.46 -9.75
N SER A 91 7.95 4.34 -10.34
CA SER A 91 9.07 3.94 -11.22
C SER A 91 10.46 4.22 -10.64
N GLN A 92 10.55 4.75 -9.42
CA GLN A 92 11.84 5.00 -8.78
C GLN A 92 12.50 3.69 -8.33
N ASP A 93 13.79 3.52 -8.60
CA ASP A 93 14.55 2.33 -8.19
C ASP A 93 14.49 2.10 -6.67
N ASP A 94 14.54 3.17 -5.87
CA ASP A 94 14.48 3.09 -4.42
C ASP A 94 13.11 2.58 -3.91
N LEU A 95 12.03 2.89 -4.62
CA LEU A 95 10.70 2.34 -4.35
C LEU A 95 10.67 0.83 -4.60
N HIS A 96 11.30 0.38 -5.69
CA HIS A 96 11.39 -1.05 -6.00
C HIS A 96 12.17 -1.81 -4.93
N HIS A 97 13.31 -1.29 -4.49
CA HIS A 97 14.10 -1.92 -3.42
C HIS A 97 13.35 -1.94 -2.08
N THR A 98 12.69 -0.84 -1.73
CA THR A 98 11.87 -0.74 -0.52
C THR A 98 10.69 -1.72 -0.57
N GLY A 99 10.01 -1.80 -1.71
CA GLY A 99 8.91 -2.74 -1.94
C GLY A 99 9.34 -4.20 -1.84
N LEU A 100 10.48 -4.54 -2.44
CA LEU A 100 11.07 -5.88 -2.34
C LEU A 100 11.47 -6.20 -0.89
N LEU A 101 12.06 -5.25 -0.17
CA LEU A 101 12.41 -5.43 1.24
C LEU A 101 11.16 -5.71 2.08
N TYR A 102 10.10 -4.93 1.88
CA TYR A 102 8.82 -5.13 2.56
C TYR A 102 8.23 -6.51 2.26
N GLN A 103 8.16 -6.90 0.98
CA GLN A 103 7.71 -8.23 0.55
C GLN A 103 8.46 -9.34 1.31
N LYS A 104 9.80 -9.31 1.28
CA LYS A 104 10.64 -10.35 1.90
C LYS A 104 10.58 -10.38 3.42
N ARG A 105 10.34 -9.23 4.07
CA ARG A 105 10.26 -9.14 5.53
C ARG A 105 8.86 -9.43 6.08
N SER A 106 7.81 -9.24 5.28
CA SER A 106 6.42 -9.41 5.71
C SER A 106 6.07 -10.81 6.21
N GLY A 107 6.84 -11.83 5.82
CA GLY A 107 6.55 -13.24 6.13
C GLY A 107 5.34 -13.79 5.37
N ARG A 108 4.86 -13.07 4.36
CA ARG A 108 3.70 -13.41 3.53
C ARG A 108 4.15 -13.94 2.16
N PRO A 109 3.30 -14.69 1.44
CA PRO A 109 3.62 -15.17 0.09
C PRO A 109 3.98 -14.02 -0.86
N ASP A 110 4.99 -14.24 -1.69
CA ASP A 110 5.52 -13.22 -2.61
C ASP A 110 4.45 -12.74 -3.59
N GLU A 111 3.53 -13.62 -4.01
CA GLU A 111 2.43 -13.34 -4.94
C GLU A 111 1.39 -12.35 -4.43
N LEU A 112 1.43 -11.97 -3.15
CA LEU A 112 0.57 -10.94 -2.59
C LEU A 112 1.12 -9.52 -2.79
N PHE A 113 2.31 -9.40 -3.37
CA PHE A 113 2.98 -8.13 -3.58
C PHE A 113 3.32 -7.92 -5.04
N VAL A 114 3.14 -6.68 -5.50
CA VAL A 114 3.66 -6.26 -6.80
C VAL A 114 4.13 -4.82 -6.73
N THR A 115 5.24 -4.52 -7.39
CA THR A 115 5.63 -3.15 -7.73
C THR A 115 5.44 -2.97 -9.23
N VAL A 116 4.68 -1.95 -9.60
CA VAL A 116 4.31 -1.63 -10.98
C VAL A 116 4.54 -0.15 -11.25
N GLU A 117 4.64 0.26 -12.51
CA GLU A 117 4.93 1.65 -12.85
C GLU A 117 3.66 2.50 -12.91
N THR A 118 2.52 1.89 -13.27
CA THR A 118 1.27 2.62 -13.55
C THR A 118 0.08 2.08 -12.78
N MET A 119 -0.92 2.95 -12.58
CA MET A 119 -2.21 2.57 -11.95
C MET A 119 -2.98 1.53 -12.78
N GLU A 120 -2.80 1.57 -14.09
CA GLU A 120 -3.42 0.62 -15.02
C GLU A 120 -2.79 -0.78 -14.91
N GLU A 121 -1.49 -0.89 -14.65
CA GLU A 121 -0.85 -2.16 -14.33
C GLU A 121 -1.30 -2.70 -12.97
N ALA A 122 -1.41 -1.83 -11.96
CA ALA A 122 -1.96 -2.19 -10.65
C ALA A 122 -3.35 -2.79 -10.77
N ARG A 123 -4.24 -2.11 -11.52
CA ARG A 123 -5.59 -2.60 -11.82
C ARG A 123 -5.56 -4.00 -12.46
N ARG A 124 -4.77 -4.18 -13.52
CA ARG A 124 -4.70 -5.46 -14.26
C ARG A 124 -4.23 -6.59 -13.35
N TRP A 125 -3.23 -6.34 -12.51
CA TRP A 125 -2.72 -7.31 -11.57
C TRP A 125 -3.74 -7.66 -10.48
N LEU A 126 -4.52 -6.68 -10.01
CA LEU A 126 -5.62 -6.89 -9.07
C LEU A 126 -6.80 -7.67 -9.68
N GLY A 127 -6.86 -7.80 -11.01
CA GLY A 127 -7.92 -8.51 -11.73
C GLY A 127 -9.21 -7.71 -11.89
N ILE A 128 -9.16 -6.38 -11.75
CA ILE A 128 -10.31 -5.48 -11.86
C ILE A 128 -10.55 -5.17 -13.32
N ASN A 129 -11.78 -5.23 -13.83
CA ASN A 129 -12.05 -5.08 -15.27
C ASN A 129 -12.34 -3.62 -15.68
N GLU A 130 -12.77 -2.79 -14.74
CA GLU A 130 -13.15 -1.39 -14.92
C GLU A 130 -11.91 -0.49 -15.03
N PRO A 131 -11.89 0.52 -15.92
CA PRO A 131 -10.75 1.42 -16.09
C PRO A 131 -10.27 2.06 -14.78
N ALA A 132 -8.96 2.29 -14.65
CA ALA A 132 -8.35 2.85 -13.44
C ALA A 132 -9.01 4.18 -12.99
N SER A 133 -9.38 5.04 -13.94
CA SER A 133 -10.09 6.29 -13.70
C SER A 133 -11.47 6.13 -13.04
N GLU A 134 -12.16 5.01 -13.28
CA GLU A 134 -13.50 4.76 -12.75
C GLU A 134 -13.47 4.22 -11.31
N ILE A 135 -12.33 3.67 -10.89
CA ILE A 135 -12.14 3.04 -9.58
C ILE A 135 -11.29 3.88 -8.62
N GLY A 136 -11.11 5.16 -8.95
CA GLY A 136 -10.34 6.11 -8.15
C GLY A 136 -8.83 5.91 -8.24
N LEU A 137 -8.35 5.06 -9.16
CA LEU A 137 -6.94 4.91 -9.53
C LEU A 137 -6.64 5.87 -10.71
N ILE A 138 -6.71 7.18 -10.45
CA ILE A 138 -6.54 8.21 -11.49
C ILE A 138 -5.05 8.37 -11.84
N ASP A 139 -4.75 8.49 -13.14
CA ASP A 139 -3.39 8.80 -13.63
C ASP A 139 -2.92 10.21 -13.28
#